data_AF-A0A8J8FWZ1-F1
#
_entry.id   AF-A0A8J8FWZ1-F1
#
_cell.length_a   1.000
_cell.length_b   1.000
_cell.length_c   1.000
_cell.angle_alpha   90.00
_cell.angle_beta   90.00
_cell.angle_gamma   90.00
#
_symmetry.space_group_name_H-M   'P 1'
#
loop_
_entity.id
_entity.type
_entity.pdbx_description
1 polymer ?
#
loop_
_entity_poly.entity_id
_entity_poly.type
_entity_poly.pdbx_seq_one_letter_code
_entity_poly.pdbx_strand_id
1 'polypeptide(L)'
;MAEETSLADAVREHLAPLLINTIALILVVVVTEMVVPALASLGTAIPGVGVSVSLVVTVAAIVVALYLVYRILAHLKEIVMPAADLVSELILGEKDEGVKSGIENVLLAVVAIVAAVMVSPLVVPIPGVGAILSIGILAVGLGVGGLLLIKGGTQLLKAFKSKIDEFVESVAERVEEIEERVKESEESGERSEE
;
A
#
# COMPACT_ATOMS: atom_id res chain seq x y z
N MET A 1 -22.98 -18.93 -2.84
CA MET A 1 -23.48 -17.54 -2.79
C MET A 1 -22.56 -16.83 -1.82
N ALA A 2 -21.61 -16.05 -2.32
CA ALA A 2 -20.72 -15.28 -1.46
C ALA A 2 -21.54 -14.12 -0.90
N GLU A 3 -21.74 -14.11 0.40
CA GLU A 3 -22.32 -12.99 1.13
C GLU A 3 -21.43 -11.79 0.84
N GLU A 4 -21.93 -10.78 0.13
CA GLU A 4 -21.18 -9.54 -0.08
C GLU A 4 -21.01 -8.88 1.27
N THR A 5 -19.85 -9.09 1.90
CA THR A 5 -19.48 -8.44 3.14
C THR A 5 -19.50 -6.94 2.89
N SER A 6 -20.49 -6.27 3.46
CA SER A 6 -20.57 -4.81 3.49
C SER A 6 -19.23 -4.27 3.97
N LEU A 7 -18.73 -3.20 3.33
CA LEU A 7 -17.49 -2.55 3.76
C LEU A 7 -17.49 -2.22 5.25
N ALA A 8 -18.65 -1.86 5.81
CA ALA A 8 -18.79 -1.60 7.24
C ALA A 8 -18.52 -2.84 8.09
N ASP A 9 -18.95 -4.02 7.64
CA ASP A 9 -18.73 -5.30 8.33
C ASP A 9 -17.28 -5.75 8.18
N ALA A 10 -16.71 -5.64 6.97
CA ALA A 10 -15.30 -5.93 6.72
C ALA A 10 -14.37 -5.03 7.57
N VAL A 11 -14.67 -3.73 7.65
CA VAL A 11 -13.92 -2.80 8.52
C VAL A 11 -14.09 -3.18 9.99
N ARG A 12 -15.31 -3.45 10.47
CA ARG A 12 -15.54 -3.83 11.87
C ARG A 12 -14.79 -5.12 12.25
N GLU A 13 -14.81 -6.11 11.37
CA GLU A 13 -14.22 -7.42 11.62
C GLU A 13 -12.69 -7.40 11.52
N HIS A 14 -12.13 -6.64 10.56
CA HIS A 14 -10.70 -6.75 10.24
C HIS A 14 -9.86 -5.56 10.69
N LEU A 15 -10.45 -4.39 11.00
CA LEU A 15 -9.69 -3.22 11.43
C LEU A 15 -9.01 -3.44 12.78
N ALA A 16 -9.73 -3.99 13.76
CA ALA A 16 -9.16 -4.25 15.08
C ALA A 16 -8.02 -5.29 15.02
N PRO A 17 -8.18 -6.47 14.38
CA PRO A 17 -7.07 -7.40 14.15
C PRO A 17 -5.90 -6.79 13.39
N LEU A 18 -6.16 -5.95 12.38
CA LEU A 18 -5.10 -5.27 11.62
C LEU A 18 -4.28 -4.34 12.52
N LEU A 19 -4.93 -3.52 13.35
CA LEU A 19 -4.27 -2.63 14.29
C LEU A 19 -3.47 -3.42 15.33
N ILE A 20 -4.04 -4.48 15.90
CA ILE A 20 -3.36 -5.34 16.88
C ILE A 20 -2.10 -5.96 16.27
N ASN A 21 -2.19 -6.53 15.06
CA ASN A 21 -1.03 -7.13 14.40
C ASN A 21 0.03 -6.07 14.03
N THR A 22 -0.39 -4.87 13.65
CA THR A 22 0.51 -3.74 13.36
C THR A 22 1.26 -3.30 14.62
N ILE A 23 0.53 -3.13 15.74
CA ILE A 23 1.14 -2.80 17.04
C ILE A 23 2.10 -3.91 17.48
N ALA A 24 1.70 -5.17 17.35
CA ALA A 24 2.55 -6.32 17.68
C ALA A 24 3.84 -6.33 16.83
N LEU A 25 3.75 -6.01 15.54
CA LEU A 25 4.91 -5.93 14.65
C LEU A 25 5.88 -4.83 15.11
N ILE A 26 5.35 -3.63 15.42
CA ILE A 26 6.15 -2.52 15.95
C ILE A 26 6.85 -2.95 17.24
N LEU A 27 6.13 -3.59 18.17
CA LEU A 27 6.70 -4.08 19.43
C LEU A 27 7.81 -5.10 19.18
N VAL A 28 7.63 -6.05 18.26
CA VAL A 28 8.67 -7.02 17.90
C VAL A 28 9.92 -6.32 17.39
N VAL A 29 9.78 -5.35 16.48
CA VAL A 29 10.92 -4.58 15.95
C VAL A 29 11.62 -3.83 17.09
N VAL A 30 10.89 -3.06 17.90
CA VAL A 30 11.47 -2.27 19.00
C VAL A 30 12.17 -3.17 20.02
N VAL A 31 11.54 -4.25 20.46
CA VAL A 31 12.15 -5.19 21.41
C VAL A 31 13.40 -5.82 20.82
N THR A 32 13.38 -6.20 19.54
CA THR A 32 14.54 -6.79 18.87
C THR A 32 15.71 -5.80 18.81
N GLU A 33 15.45 -4.55 18.46
CA GLU A 33 16.46 -3.47 18.43
C GLU A 33 17.06 -3.19 19.81
N MET A 34 16.31 -3.38 20.90
CA MET A 34 16.87 -3.21 22.25
C MET A 34 17.60 -4.46 22.76
N VAL A 35 17.07 -5.64 22.48
CA VAL A 35 17.56 -6.92 23.02
C VAL A 35 18.78 -7.42 22.26
N VAL A 36 18.78 -7.36 20.93
CA VAL A 36 19.85 -7.95 20.10
C VAL A 36 21.21 -7.30 20.38
N PRO A 37 21.36 -5.96 20.46
CA PRO A 37 22.64 -5.34 20.80
C PRO A 37 23.10 -5.69 22.23
N ALA A 38 22.17 -5.76 23.19
CA ALA A 38 22.47 -6.15 24.57
C ALA A 38 22.94 -7.60 24.67
N LEU A 39 22.38 -8.52 23.88
CA LEU A 39 22.83 -9.91 23.83
C LEU A 39 24.16 -10.06 23.09
N ALA A 40 24.36 -9.29 22.03
CA ALA A 40 25.60 -9.30 21.26
C ALA A 40 26.80 -8.83 22.12
N SER A 41 26.62 -7.82 22.97
CA SER A 41 27.68 -7.31 23.86
C SER A 41 28.11 -8.31 24.93
N LEU A 42 27.24 -9.24 25.33
CA LEU A 42 27.56 -10.30 26.28
C LEU A 42 28.45 -11.41 25.68
N GLY A 43 28.63 -11.44 24.35
CA GLY A 43 29.46 -12.45 23.69
C GLY A 43 29.02 -13.90 23.93
N THR A 44 27.77 -14.11 24.32
CA THR A 44 27.27 -15.43 24.70
C THR A 44 27.03 -16.28 23.44
N ALA A 45 27.83 -17.34 23.31
CA ALA A 45 27.64 -18.39 22.32
C ALA A 45 26.96 -19.59 22.97
N ILE A 46 26.08 -20.26 22.23
CA ILE A 46 25.46 -21.50 22.68
C ILE A 46 26.54 -22.59 22.70
N PRO A 47 26.86 -23.17 23.87
CA PRO A 47 27.87 -24.22 23.97
C PRO A 47 27.46 -25.43 23.13
N GLY A 48 28.40 -25.96 22.34
CA GLY A 48 28.19 -27.11 21.45
C GLY A 48 27.83 -26.77 19.99
N VAL A 49 27.27 -25.57 19.73
CA VAL A 49 26.86 -25.17 18.36
C VAL A 49 27.70 -24.00 17.83
N GLY A 50 28.29 -23.18 18.71
CA GLY A 50 29.12 -22.04 18.32
C GLY A 50 28.34 -20.86 17.71
N VAL A 51 27.02 -20.91 17.75
CA VAL A 51 26.13 -19.85 17.27
C VAL A 51 25.86 -18.85 18.40
N SER A 52 25.88 -17.56 18.10
CA SER A 52 25.58 -16.52 19.08
C SER A 52 24.09 -16.52 19.45
N VAL A 53 23.79 -16.29 20.72
CA VAL A 53 22.39 -16.16 21.20
C VAL A 53 21.69 -15.00 20.48
N SER A 54 22.42 -13.92 20.20
CA SER A 54 21.91 -12.78 19.43
C SER A 54 21.39 -13.19 18.05
N LEU A 55 22.11 -14.04 17.32
CA LEU A 55 21.71 -14.49 15.98
C LEU A 55 20.44 -15.33 16.02
N VAL A 56 20.32 -16.22 17.02
CA VAL A 56 19.09 -17.03 17.20
C VAL A 56 17.88 -16.14 17.48
N VAL A 57 18.04 -15.13 18.35
CA VAL A 57 16.97 -14.17 18.65
C VAL A 57 16.61 -13.34 17.43
N THR A 58 17.59 -12.87 16.65
CA THR A 58 17.35 -12.13 15.40
C THR A 58 16.56 -12.96 14.40
N VAL A 59 16.95 -14.22 14.17
CA VAL A 59 16.24 -15.11 13.23
C VAL A 59 14.80 -15.37 13.71
N ALA A 60 14.60 -15.62 15.00
CA ALA A 60 13.27 -15.80 15.57
C ALA A 60 12.40 -14.54 15.39
N ALA A 61 12.97 -13.36 15.65
CA ALA A 61 12.29 -12.08 15.44
C ALA A 61 11.88 -11.86 13.97
N ILE A 62 12.75 -12.20 13.02
CA ILE A 62 12.45 -12.11 11.58
C ILE A 62 11.26 -13.01 11.22
N VAL A 63 11.23 -14.26 11.70
CA VAL A 63 10.13 -15.20 11.42
C VAL A 63 8.80 -14.66 11.99
N VAL A 64 8.81 -14.17 13.23
CA VAL A 64 7.63 -13.57 13.85
C VAL A 64 7.18 -12.31 13.10
N ALA A 65 8.12 -11.45 12.71
CA ALA A 65 7.82 -10.24 11.95
C ALA A 65 7.17 -10.57 10.59
N LEU A 66 7.71 -11.55 9.85
CA LEU A 66 7.14 -12.01 8.58
C LEU A 66 5.72 -12.58 8.76
N TYR A 67 5.50 -13.36 9.82
CA TYR A 67 4.16 -13.86 10.14
C TYR A 67 3.16 -12.73 10.44
N LEU A 68 3.57 -11.71 11.18
CA LEU A 68 2.73 -10.54 11.48
C LEU A 68 2.44 -9.71 10.23
N VAL A 69 3.42 -9.51 9.35
CA VAL A 69 3.22 -8.85 8.05
C VAL A 69 2.19 -9.61 7.22
N TYR A 70 2.30 -10.94 7.14
CA TYR A 70 1.31 -11.78 6.45
C TYR A 70 -0.10 -11.65 7.04
N ARG A 71 -0.22 -11.59 8.37
CA ARG A 71 -1.51 -11.36 9.06
C ARG A 71 -2.11 -9.99 8.74
N ILE A 72 -1.30 -8.93 8.78
CA ILE A 72 -1.72 -7.57 8.41
C ILE A 72 -2.22 -7.56 6.96
N LEU A 73 -1.50 -8.22 6.06
CA LEU A 73 -1.88 -8.37 4.67
C LEU A 73 -3.24 -9.02 4.47
N ALA A 74 -3.48 -10.15 5.14
CA ALA A 74 -4.74 -10.86 5.04
C ALA A 74 -5.92 -9.96 5.44
N HIS A 75 -5.82 -9.29 6.60
CA HIS A 75 -6.88 -8.40 7.07
C HIS A 75 -7.04 -7.14 6.21
N LEU A 76 -5.95 -6.57 5.71
CA LEU A 76 -6.00 -5.39 4.86
C LEU A 76 -6.68 -5.70 3.52
N LYS A 77 -6.41 -6.88 2.93
CA LYS A 77 -7.05 -7.32 1.70
C LYS A 77 -8.56 -7.44 1.87
N GLU A 78 -9.03 -8.01 2.97
CA GLU A 78 -10.47 -8.14 3.26
C GLU A 78 -11.18 -6.78 3.43
N ILE A 79 -10.47 -5.71 3.81
CA ILE A 79 -11.05 -4.35 3.89
C ILE A 79 -11.01 -3.65 2.53
N VAL A 80 -9.90 -3.76 1.82
CA VAL A 80 -9.66 -3.01 0.58
C VAL A 80 -10.45 -3.56 -0.59
N MET A 81 -10.71 -4.88 -0.64
CA MET A 81 -11.45 -5.49 -1.76
C MET A 81 -12.92 -5.03 -1.82
N PRO A 82 -13.69 -5.03 -0.72
CA PRO A 82 -15.03 -4.42 -0.72
C PRO A 82 -15.01 -2.91 -1.02
N ALA A 83 -13.98 -2.19 -0.54
CA ALA A 83 -13.83 -0.77 -0.84
C ALA A 83 -13.58 -0.53 -2.34
N ALA A 84 -12.78 -1.37 -2.99
CA ALA A 84 -12.53 -1.33 -4.41
C ALA A 84 -13.81 -1.56 -5.23
N ASP A 85 -14.63 -2.55 -4.81
CA ASP A 85 -15.91 -2.83 -5.45
C ASP A 85 -16.87 -1.63 -5.33
N LEU A 86 -16.95 -1.00 -4.15
CA LEU A 86 -17.76 0.22 -3.94
C LEU A 86 -17.26 1.41 -4.76
N VAL A 87 -15.94 1.61 -4.84
CA VAL A 87 -15.35 2.70 -5.65
C VAL A 87 -15.63 2.48 -7.13
N SER A 88 -15.52 1.23 -7.61
CA SER A 88 -15.86 0.90 -8.98
C SER A 88 -17.33 1.20 -9.28
N GLU A 89 -18.23 0.71 -8.43
CA GLU A 89 -19.67 0.91 -8.62
C GLU A 89 -20.07 2.38 -8.54
N LEU A 90 -19.46 3.15 -7.64
CA LEU A 90 -19.71 4.59 -7.49
C LEU A 90 -19.24 5.41 -8.69
N ILE A 91 -18.07 5.08 -9.26
CA ILE A 91 -17.45 5.89 -10.31
C ILE A 91 -17.88 5.42 -11.70
N LEU A 92 -17.85 4.11 -11.95
CA LEU A 92 -18.15 3.52 -13.26
C LEU A 92 -19.63 3.17 -13.42
N GLY A 93 -20.39 3.09 -12.32
CA GLY A 93 -21.79 2.63 -12.33
C GLY A 93 -21.90 1.10 -12.37
N GLU A 94 -20.79 0.39 -12.46
CA GLU A 94 -20.71 -1.08 -12.47
C GLU A 94 -19.44 -1.58 -11.77
N LYS A 95 -19.46 -2.86 -11.37
CA LYS A 95 -18.29 -3.53 -10.79
C LYS A 95 -17.32 -3.92 -11.91
N ASP A 96 -16.17 -3.29 -11.94
CA ASP A 96 -15.10 -3.51 -12.92
C ASP A 96 -13.94 -4.26 -12.27
N GLU A 97 -13.61 -5.43 -12.84
CA GLU A 97 -12.49 -6.25 -12.37
C GLU A 97 -11.13 -5.55 -12.59
N GLY A 98 -11.04 -4.61 -13.53
CA GLY A 98 -9.85 -3.80 -13.78
C GLY A 98 -9.53 -2.85 -12.64
N VAL A 99 -10.54 -2.16 -12.08
CA VAL A 99 -10.41 -1.34 -10.87
C VAL A 99 -9.97 -2.20 -9.68
N LYS A 100 -10.63 -3.35 -9.49
CA LYS A 100 -10.31 -4.28 -8.40
C LYS A 100 -8.87 -4.81 -8.49
N SER A 101 -8.46 -5.31 -9.66
CA SER A 101 -7.10 -5.79 -9.90
C SER A 101 -6.05 -4.67 -9.78
N GLY A 102 -6.40 -3.47 -10.23
CA GLY A 102 -5.55 -2.29 -10.12
C GLY A 102 -5.30 -1.90 -8.67
N ILE A 103 -6.35 -1.82 -7.86
CA ILE A 103 -6.26 -1.56 -6.42
C ILE A 103 -5.50 -2.68 -5.70
N GLU A 104 -5.76 -3.95 -6.03
CA GLU A 104 -5.02 -5.07 -5.45
C GLU A 104 -3.51 -4.96 -5.75
N ASN A 105 -3.13 -4.64 -6.99
CA ASN A 105 -1.73 -4.44 -7.35
C ASN A 105 -1.10 -3.25 -6.63
N VAL A 106 -1.81 -2.14 -6.48
CA VAL A 106 -1.33 -0.98 -5.70
C VAL A 106 -1.17 -1.35 -4.22
N LEU A 107 -2.12 -2.10 -3.65
CA LEU A 107 -2.07 -2.55 -2.27
C LEU A 107 -0.87 -3.45 -2.02
N LEU A 108 -0.68 -4.45 -2.88
CA LEU A 108 0.47 -5.36 -2.83
C LEU A 108 1.79 -4.59 -2.98
N ALA A 109 1.81 -3.56 -3.83
CA ALA A 109 2.95 -2.66 -3.98
C ALA A 109 3.31 -1.93 -2.67
N VAL A 110 2.34 -1.24 -2.08
CA VAL A 110 2.53 -0.50 -0.82
C VAL A 110 3.03 -1.44 0.25
N VAL A 111 2.44 -2.63 0.35
CA VAL A 111 2.83 -3.59 1.36
C VAL A 111 4.23 -4.16 1.09
N ALA A 112 4.57 -4.49 -0.15
CA ALA A 112 5.93 -4.95 -0.49
C ALA A 112 6.98 -3.92 -0.07
N ILE A 113 6.72 -2.63 -0.28
CA ILE A 113 7.60 -1.54 0.14
C ILE A 113 7.67 -1.45 1.67
N VAL A 114 6.53 -1.40 2.35
CA VAL A 114 6.47 -1.30 3.81
C VAL A 114 7.14 -2.49 4.49
N ALA A 115 6.88 -3.71 4.01
CA ALA A 115 7.49 -4.93 4.51
C ALA A 115 9.01 -4.91 4.32
N ALA A 116 9.50 -4.48 3.15
CA ALA A 116 10.93 -4.36 2.91
C ALA A 116 11.59 -3.35 3.87
N VAL A 117 10.95 -2.20 4.09
CA VAL A 117 11.44 -1.17 5.04
C VAL A 117 11.43 -1.68 6.47
N MET A 118 10.41 -2.44 6.89
CA MET A 118 10.29 -2.97 8.25
C MET A 118 11.22 -4.16 8.52
N VAL A 119 11.43 -5.03 7.54
CA VAL A 119 12.27 -6.22 7.69
C VAL A 119 13.75 -5.90 7.52
N SER A 120 14.09 -4.91 6.67
CA SER A 120 15.47 -4.45 6.44
C SER A 120 16.31 -4.24 7.71
N PRO A 121 15.86 -3.49 8.74
CA PRO A 121 16.65 -3.27 9.95
C PRO A 121 16.89 -4.56 10.74
N LEU A 122 15.96 -5.52 10.72
CA LEU A 122 16.11 -6.80 11.43
C LEU A 122 17.26 -7.66 10.90
N VAL A 123 17.68 -7.44 9.66
CA VAL A 123 18.75 -8.22 9.02
C VAL A 123 20.13 -7.58 9.21
N VAL A 124 20.18 -6.28 9.51
CA VAL A 124 21.45 -5.54 9.71
C VAL A 124 22.36 -6.16 10.80
N PRO A 125 21.83 -6.64 11.96
CA PRO A 125 22.68 -7.21 13.01
C PRO A 125 23.40 -8.52 12.64
N ILE A 126 23.11 -9.13 11.48
CA ILE A 126 23.76 -10.38 11.06
C ILE A 126 25.22 -10.11 10.64
N PRO A 127 26.22 -10.69 11.31
CA PRO A 127 27.62 -10.46 11.00
C PRO A 127 27.98 -10.89 9.56
N GLY A 128 28.80 -10.08 8.88
CA GLY A 128 29.36 -10.39 7.55
C GLY A 128 28.43 -10.18 6.36
N VAL A 129 27.12 -10.36 6.52
CA VAL A 129 26.15 -10.28 5.40
C VAL A 129 24.98 -9.33 5.64
N GLY A 130 24.75 -8.88 6.88
CA GLY A 130 23.53 -8.14 7.26
C GLY A 130 23.31 -6.85 6.47
N ALA A 131 24.36 -6.05 6.28
CA ALA A 131 24.27 -4.80 5.50
C ALA A 131 23.93 -5.05 4.02
N ILE A 132 24.57 -6.04 3.39
CA ILE A 132 24.33 -6.38 1.98
C ILE A 132 22.92 -6.95 1.80
N LEU A 133 22.50 -7.83 2.71
CA LEU A 133 21.14 -8.39 2.69
C LEU A 133 20.09 -7.32 2.90
N SER A 134 20.31 -6.38 3.82
CA SER A 134 19.41 -5.26 4.07
C SER A 134 19.22 -4.38 2.83
N ILE A 135 20.32 -4.01 2.16
CA ILE A 135 20.27 -3.27 0.88
C ILE A 135 19.54 -4.10 -0.19
N GLY A 136 19.83 -5.40 -0.27
CA GLY A 136 19.16 -6.31 -1.21
C GLY A 136 17.66 -6.38 -0.99
N ILE A 137 17.21 -6.50 0.26
CA ILE A 137 15.79 -6.53 0.64
C ILE A 137 15.10 -5.22 0.24
N LEU A 138 15.72 -4.08 0.52
CA LEU A 138 15.19 -2.77 0.12
C LEU A 138 15.12 -2.63 -1.40
N ALA A 139 16.18 -3.01 -2.12
CA ALA A 139 16.22 -2.92 -3.57
C ALA A 139 15.17 -3.82 -4.23
N VAL A 140 15.00 -5.05 -3.75
CA VAL A 140 13.97 -5.98 -4.23
C VAL A 140 12.58 -5.47 -3.88
N GLY A 141 12.36 -5.01 -2.64
CA GLY A 141 11.09 -4.48 -2.19
C GLY A 141 10.64 -3.25 -2.97
N LEU A 142 11.55 -2.30 -3.20
CA LEU A 142 11.31 -1.12 -4.02
C LEU A 142 11.14 -1.47 -5.50
N GLY A 143 11.92 -2.41 -6.03
CA GLY A 143 11.81 -2.85 -7.42
C GLY A 143 10.48 -3.53 -7.70
N VAL A 144 10.11 -4.54 -6.89
CA VAL A 144 8.84 -5.26 -7.00
C VAL A 144 7.68 -4.32 -6.69
N GLY A 145 7.78 -3.52 -5.62
CA GLY A 145 6.77 -2.54 -5.26
C GLY A 145 6.53 -1.51 -6.35
N GLY A 146 7.60 -0.95 -6.92
CA GLY A 146 7.52 -0.01 -8.05
C GLY A 146 6.87 -0.62 -9.28
N LEU A 147 7.24 -1.85 -9.65
CA LEU A 147 6.61 -2.58 -10.76
C LEU A 147 5.11 -2.80 -10.53
N LEU A 148 4.72 -3.19 -9.32
CA LEU A 148 3.33 -3.39 -8.95
C LEU A 148 2.54 -2.07 -8.94
N LEU A 149 3.14 -0.95 -8.50
CA LEU A 149 2.53 0.38 -8.59
C LEU A 149 2.27 0.78 -10.03
N ILE A 150 3.25 0.59 -10.93
CA ILE A 150 3.08 0.90 -12.35
C ILE A 150 1.98 0.04 -12.96
N LYS A 151 1.98 -1.27 -12.66
CA LYS A 151 0.94 -2.18 -13.16
C LYS A 151 -0.44 -1.83 -12.64
N GLY A 152 -0.57 -1.57 -11.34
CA GLY A 152 -1.84 -1.20 -10.72
C GLY A 152 -2.35 0.16 -11.19
N GLY A 153 -1.47 1.16 -11.26
CA GLY A 153 -1.79 2.50 -11.76
C GLY A 153 -2.22 2.50 -13.22
N THR A 154 -1.53 1.76 -14.09
CA THR A 154 -1.93 1.65 -15.51
C THR A 154 -3.25 0.90 -15.70
N GLN A 155 -3.55 -0.10 -14.86
CA GLN A 155 -4.85 -0.78 -14.88
C GLN A 155 -5.98 0.15 -14.42
N LEU A 156 -5.79 0.88 -13.32
CA LEU A 156 -6.76 1.86 -12.83
C LEU A 156 -7.02 2.94 -13.87
N LEU A 157 -5.96 3.48 -14.48
CA LEU A 157 -6.09 4.55 -15.48
C LEU A 157 -6.84 4.06 -16.73
N LYS A 158 -6.65 2.81 -17.14
CA LYS A 158 -7.43 2.19 -18.21
C LYS A 158 -8.90 2.02 -17.83
N ALA A 159 -9.17 1.56 -16.61
CA ALA A 159 -10.53 1.35 -16.12
C ALA A 159 -11.31 2.67 -16.03
N PHE A 160 -10.66 3.75 -15.59
CA PHE A 160 -11.27 5.08 -15.49
C PHE A 160 -11.27 5.88 -16.80
N LYS A 161 -10.68 5.36 -17.88
CA LYS A 161 -10.48 6.13 -19.11
C LYS A 161 -11.80 6.68 -19.68
N SER A 162 -12.85 5.86 -19.71
CA SER A 162 -14.18 6.28 -20.21
C SER A 162 -14.76 7.45 -19.42
N LYS A 163 -14.61 7.45 -18.09
CA LYS A 163 -15.07 8.54 -17.22
C LYS A 163 -14.21 9.79 -17.31
N ILE A 164 -12.91 9.62 -17.53
CA ILE A 164 -12.01 10.75 -17.78
C ILE A 164 -12.38 11.43 -19.10
N ASP A 165 -12.63 10.65 -20.15
CA ASP A 165 -13.02 11.18 -21.46
C ASP A 165 -14.37 11.93 -21.36
N GLU A 166 -15.37 11.36 -20.66
CA GLU A 166 -16.67 12.02 -20.39
C GLU A 166 -16.52 13.32 -19.59
N PHE A 167 -15.64 13.34 -18.58
CA PHE A 167 -15.35 14.53 -17.79
C PHE A 167 -14.68 15.63 -18.63
N VAL A 168 -13.73 15.27 -19.49
CA VAL A 168 -13.05 16.21 -20.39
C VAL A 168 -14.05 16.85 -21.36
N GLU A 169 -14.96 16.06 -21.93
CA GLU A 169 -16.01 16.56 -22.82
C GLU A 169 -16.95 17.53 -22.11
N SER A 170 -17.41 17.21 -20.90
CA SER A 170 -18.24 18.12 -20.10
C SER A 170 -17.53 19.43 -19.71
N VAL A 171 -16.22 19.37 -19.47
CA VAL A 171 -15.43 20.59 -19.21
C VAL A 171 -15.29 21.42 -20.49
N ALA A 172 -15.05 20.79 -21.64
CA ALA A 172 -14.95 21.48 -22.92
C ALA A 172 -16.26 22.22 -23.26
N GLU A 173 -17.41 21.55 -23.11
CA GLU A 173 -18.73 22.12 -23.36
C GLU A 173 -19.01 23.33 -22.44
N ARG A 174 -18.62 23.25 -21.16
CA ARG A 174 -18.74 24.40 -20.23
C ARG A 174 -17.83 25.58 -20.61
N VAL A 175 -16.66 25.32 -21.16
CA VAL A 175 -15.76 26.37 -21.63
C VAL A 175 -16.34 27.05 -22.87
N GLU A 176 -16.88 26.28 -23.81
CA GLU A 176 -17.58 26.81 -24.98
C GLU A 176 -18.79 27.68 -24.59
N GLU A 177 -19.61 27.22 -23.63
CA GLU A 177 -20.77 27.98 -23.14
C GLU A 177 -20.35 29.30 -22.46
N ILE A 178 -19.20 29.32 -21.76
CA ILE A 178 -18.65 30.55 -21.19
C ILE A 178 -18.13 31.49 -22.29
N GLU A 179 -17.45 30.95 -23.31
CA GLU A 179 -16.93 31.75 -24.42
C GLU A 179 -18.06 32.40 -25.25
N GLU A 180 -19.15 31.67 -25.52
CA GLU A 180 -20.34 32.23 -26.19
C GLU A 180 -20.99 33.34 -25.37
N ARG A 181 -21.18 33.16 -24.06
CA ARG A 181 -21.76 34.20 -23.18
C ARG A 181 -20.89 35.45 -23.07
N VAL A 182 -19.57 35.30 -23.14
CA VAL A 182 -18.63 36.44 -23.17
C VAL A 182 -18.76 37.19 -24.51
N LYS A 183 -18.79 36.48 -25.65
CA LYS A 183 -18.99 37.11 -26.97
C LYS A 183 -20.34 37.82 -27.07
N GLU A 184 -21.42 37.22 -26.58
CA GLU A 184 -22.74 37.87 -26.55
C GLU A 184 -22.76 39.13 -25.65
N SER A 185 -21.98 39.13 -24.56
CA SER A 185 -21.86 40.30 -23.67
C SER A 185 -21.02 41.42 -24.29
N GLU A 186 -20.01 41.10 -25.10
CA GLU A 186 -19.22 42.08 -25.86
C GLU A 186 -20.05 42.72 -26.99
N GLU A 187 -20.80 41.93 -27.77
CA GLU A 187 -21.65 42.43 -28.86
C GLU A 187 -22.85 43.26 -28.35
N SER A 188 -23.36 42.96 -27.16
CA SER A 188 -24.45 43.73 -26.53
C SER A 188 -23.98 44.98 -25.78
N GLY A 189 -22.73 45.01 -25.33
CA GLY A 189 -22.07 46.19 -24.77
C GLY A 189 -21.77 47.27 -25.81
N GLU A 190 -21.28 46.88 -27.01
CA GLU A 190 -21.00 47.83 -28.11
C GLU A 190 -22.27 48.53 -28.64
N ARG A 191 -23.45 47.89 -28.57
CA ARG A 191 -24.72 48.49 -29.01
C ARG A 191 -25.31 49.54 -28.07
N SER A 192 -24.77 49.71 -26.87
CA SER A 192 -25.27 50.70 -25.91
C SER A 192 -24.48 52.02 -25.90
N GLU A 193 -23.39 52.11 -26.67
CA GLU A 193 -22.53 53.31 -26.76
C GLU A 193 -22.63 54.09 -28.10
N GLU A 194 -23.41 53.60 -29.08
CA GLU A 194 -23.81 54.36 -30.28
C GLU A 194 -25.17 55.08 -30.11
#